data_AF-M5G4K9-F1
#
_entry.id   AF-M5G4K9-F1
#
_cell.length_a   1.000
_cell.length_b   1.000
_cell.length_c   1.000
_cell.angle_alpha   90.00
_cell.angle_beta   90.00
_cell.angle_gamma   90.00
#
_symmetry.space_group_name_H-M   'P 1'
#
loop_
_entity.id
_entity.type
_entity.pdbx_description
1 polymer ?
#
loop_
_entity_poly.entity_id
_entity_poly.type
_entity_poly.pdbx_seq_one_letter_code
_entity_poly.pdbx_strand_id
1 'polypeptide(L)'
;ARYFVIKSYTEDDVHKSLKYEIWSSTEPGNKRLDRAFKESAGRGPIYLFFSVNASGHFCGVAEMLTPLDYTRSSTVWAQDKWKGVFKVRWIFVRDVPNSVLRHIKLNNTQEKKPVTNSRDTQELLQDAGQEMLRIFLTHPARTSLLQDFIYYEVGESSI
;
A
#
# COMPACT_ATOMS: atom_id res chain seq x y z
N ALA A 1 2.55 7.90 14.27
CA ALA A 1 2.43 7.02 13.09
C ALA A 1 3.01 7.73 11.88
N ARG A 2 3.59 7.00 10.92
CA ARG A 2 3.99 7.53 9.61
C ARG A 2 3.12 6.93 8.51
N TYR A 3 3.05 7.59 7.37
CA TYR A 3 2.06 7.32 6.34
C TYR A 3 2.71 7.38 4.97
N PHE A 4 2.52 6.35 4.16
CA PHE A 4 3.08 6.28 2.81
C PHE A 4 2.03 5.81 1.81
N VAL A 5 2.06 6.38 0.60
CA VAL A 5 1.37 5.80 -0.55
C VAL A 5 2.23 4.71 -1.17
N ILE A 6 1.62 3.57 -1.49
CA ILE A 6 2.23 2.47 -2.23
C ILE A 6 1.54 2.35 -3.59
N LYS A 7 2.34 2.35 -4.65
CA LYS A 7 1.85 2.21 -6.03
C LYS A 7 2.28 0.86 -6.58
N SER A 8 1.30 0.01 -6.84
CA SER A 8 1.53 -1.25 -7.56
C SER A 8 1.35 -1.07 -9.06
N TYR A 9 2.10 -1.83 -9.86
CA TYR A 9 1.88 -1.91 -11.30
C TYR A 9 0.75 -2.87 -11.67
N THR A 10 0.49 -3.89 -10.84
CA THR A 10 -0.50 -4.94 -11.10
C THR A 10 -1.38 -5.18 -9.87
N GLU A 11 -2.61 -5.62 -10.08
CA GLU A 11 -3.48 -6.11 -9.02
C GLU A 11 -2.98 -7.44 -8.43
N ASP A 12 -2.36 -8.28 -9.27
CA ASP A 12 -1.76 -9.56 -8.87
C ASP A 12 -0.74 -9.40 -7.72
N ASP A 13 0.16 -8.40 -7.78
CA ASP A 13 1.11 -8.14 -6.70
C ASP A 13 0.39 -7.77 -5.38
N VAL A 14 -0.73 -7.05 -5.46
CA VAL A 14 -1.56 -6.70 -4.30
C VAL A 14 -2.24 -7.93 -3.71
N HIS A 15 -2.79 -8.82 -4.54
CA HIS A 15 -3.36 -10.09 -4.08
C HIS A 15 -2.32 -10.99 -3.40
N LYS A 16 -1.11 -11.05 -3.96
CA LYS A 16 0.01 -11.79 -3.34
C LYS A 16 0.41 -11.17 -2.01
N SER A 17 0.39 -9.84 -1.90
CA SER A 17 0.62 -9.16 -0.62
C SER A 17 -0.42 -9.51 0.43
N LEU A 18 -1.69 -9.62 0.04
CA LEU A 18 -2.79 -10.07 0.91
C LEU A 18 -2.60 -11.52 1.34
N LYS A 19 -2.29 -12.43 0.41
CA LYS A 19 -2.13 -13.87 0.64
C LYS A 19 -0.91 -14.20 1.50
N TYR A 20 0.22 -13.52 1.25
CA TYR A 20 1.51 -13.85 1.87
C TYR A 20 1.97 -12.85 2.93
N GLU A 21 1.19 -11.80 3.20
CA GLU A 21 1.47 -10.77 4.22
C GLU A 21 2.85 -10.12 4.08
N ILE A 22 3.26 -9.89 2.83
CA ILE A 22 4.55 -9.29 2.50
C ILE A 22 4.42 -8.20 1.45
N TRP A 23 5.40 -7.31 1.38
CA TRP A 23 5.54 -6.35 0.29
C TRP A 23 7.00 -6.13 -0.08
N SER A 24 7.20 -5.69 -1.33
CA SER A 24 8.43 -5.08 -1.81
C SER A 24 8.08 -3.88 -2.71
N SER A 25 8.85 -2.81 -2.59
CA SER A 25 8.81 -1.66 -3.50
C SER A 25 10.04 -1.68 -4.44
N THR A 26 10.23 -0.60 -5.19
CA THR A 26 11.48 -0.30 -5.91
C THR A 26 12.65 -0.15 -4.94
N GLU A 27 13.90 -0.32 -5.40
CA GLU A 27 15.07 -0.16 -4.52
C GLU A 27 15.10 1.21 -3.78
N PRO A 28 14.85 2.36 -4.43
CA PRO A 28 14.77 3.64 -3.71
C PRO A 28 13.61 3.68 -2.71
N GLY A 29 12.47 3.07 -3.04
CA GLY A 29 11.31 2.99 -2.16
C GLY A 29 11.58 2.11 -0.93
N ASN A 30 12.19 0.95 -1.14
CA ASN A 30 12.63 0.03 -0.10
C ASN A 30 13.61 0.71 0.88
N LYS A 31 14.61 1.45 0.37
CA LYS A 31 15.51 2.25 1.22
C LYS A 31 14.77 3.30 2.05
N ARG A 32 13.75 3.95 1.47
CA ARG A 32 12.95 4.97 2.15
C ARG A 32 12.10 4.37 3.28
N LEU A 33 11.39 3.27 2.99
CA LEU A 33 10.53 2.58 3.95
C LEU A 33 11.35 1.95 5.09
N ASP A 34 12.47 1.32 4.76
CA ASP A 34 13.37 0.73 5.76
C ASP A 34 13.95 1.78 6.72
N ARG A 35 14.41 2.90 6.17
CA ARG A 35 14.84 4.05 6.99
C ARG A 35 13.70 4.54 7.86
N ALA A 36 12.49 4.69 7.31
CA ALA A 36 11.35 5.17 8.07
C ALA A 36 10.97 4.24 9.23
N PHE A 37 11.04 2.93 9.01
CA PHE A 37 10.81 1.91 10.04
C PHE A 37 11.84 2.00 11.16
N LYS A 38 13.12 2.06 10.80
CA LYS A 38 14.23 2.18 11.77
C LYS A 38 14.15 3.47 12.58
N GLU A 39 13.90 4.61 11.93
CA GLU A 39 13.74 5.92 12.59
C GLU A 39 12.52 5.98 13.50
N SER A 40 11.46 5.24 13.17
CA SER A 40 10.27 5.17 14.03
C SER A 40 10.60 4.50 15.36
N ALA A 41 11.65 3.68 15.45
CA ALA A 41 12.18 3.09 16.68
C ALA A 41 11.09 2.47 17.60
N GLY A 42 10.07 1.85 17.00
CA GLY A 42 8.92 1.28 17.71
C GLY A 42 7.95 2.30 18.32
N ARG A 43 8.14 3.60 18.11
CA ARG A 43 7.32 4.69 18.68
C ARG A 43 5.97 4.85 18.01
N GLY A 44 5.71 4.16 16.90
CA GLY A 44 4.41 4.16 16.27
C GLY A 44 4.36 3.40 14.95
N PRO A 45 3.14 3.08 14.47
CA PRO A 45 2.95 2.29 13.27
C PRO A 45 3.30 3.06 12.00
N ILE A 46 3.63 2.31 10.95
CA ILE A 46 3.77 2.82 9.58
C ILE A 46 2.63 2.26 8.75
N TYR A 47 1.75 3.14 8.29
CA TYR A 47 0.63 2.79 7.44
C TYR A 47 0.95 3.01 5.97
N LEU A 48 0.51 2.07 5.16
CA LEU A 48 0.75 1.98 3.73
C LEU A 48 -0.60 1.99 3.01
N PHE A 49 -0.85 3.02 2.21
CA PHE A 49 -2.06 3.16 1.40
C PHE A 49 -1.82 2.64 -0.01
N PHE A 50 -2.43 1.51 -0.35
CA PHE A 50 -2.21 0.81 -1.61
C PHE A 50 -3.12 1.36 -2.71
N SER A 51 -2.55 1.56 -3.89
CA SER A 51 -3.30 1.92 -5.09
C SER A 51 -2.59 1.38 -6.33
N VAL A 52 -3.30 0.59 -7.14
CA VAL A 52 -2.77 0.12 -8.42
C VAL A 52 -2.71 1.28 -9.42
N ASN A 53 -1.67 1.33 -10.24
CA ASN A 53 -1.53 2.35 -11.28
C ASN A 53 -2.72 2.31 -12.25
N ALA A 54 -3.23 3.49 -12.63
CA ALA A 54 -4.39 3.67 -13.50
C ALA A 54 -5.74 3.09 -13.02
N SER A 55 -5.81 2.47 -11.83
CA SER A 55 -7.07 1.90 -11.26
C SER A 55 -8.14 2.94 -10.89
N GLY A 56 -7.77 4.20 -10.70
CA GLY A 56 -8.69 5.26 -10.30
C GLY A 56 -9.13 5.22 -8.83
N HIS A 57 -8.57 4.34 -8.01
CA HIS A 57 -8.92 4.21 -6.58
C HIS A 57 -7.70 3.80 -5.73
N PHE A 58 -7.85 3.84 -4.41
CA PHE A 58 -6.98 3.14 -3.47
C PHE A 58 -7.71 1.88 -2.99
N CYS A 59 -7.04 0.74 -2.99
CA CYS A 59 -7.66 -0.57 -2.76
C CYS A 59 -7.48 -1.11 -1.33
N GLY A 60 -6.68 -0.44 -0.50
CA GLY A 60 -6.58 -0.82 0.91
C GLY A 60 -5.48 -0.13 1.69
N VAL A 61 -5.38 -0.55 2.95
CA VAL A 61 -4.40 -0.06 3.92
C VAL A 61 -3.77 -1.24 4.63
N ALA A 62 -2.45 -1.23 4.74
CA ALA A 62 -1.70 -2.18 5.55
C ALA A 62 -0.75 -1.47 6.51
N GLU A 63 -0.33 -2.17 7.56
CA GLU A 63 0.73 -1.75 8.48
C GLU A 63 2.02 -2.50 8.15
N MET A 64 3.15 -1.79 8.07
CA MET A 64 4.48 -2.39 7.97
C MET A 64 4.92 -2.92 9.33
N LEU A 65 5.29 -4.20 9.41
CA LEU A 65 5.57 -4.90 10.67
C LEU A 65 7.06 -5.16 10.93
N THR A 66 7.88 -5.23 9.88
CA THR A 66 9.31 -5.56 10.00
C THR A 66 10.15 -4.57 9.21
N PRO A 67 11.46 -4.42 9.54
CA PRO A 67 12.40 -3.78 8.63
C PRO A 67 12.51 -4.56 7.31
N LEU A 68 13.17 -3.96 6.33
CA LEU A 68 13.39 -4.62 5.05
C LEU A 68 14.48 -5.69 5.16
N ASP A 69 14.18 -6.91 4.72
CA ASP A 69 15.17 -7.98 4.57
C ASP A 69 15.64 -8.02 3.11
N TYR A 70 16.80 -7.42 2.82
CA TYR A 70 17.41 -7.39 1.49
C TYR A 70 17.97 -8.74 1.02
N THR A 71 18.10 -9.72 1.92
CA THR A 71 18.64 -11.04 1.58
C THR A 71 17.56 -11.96 1.01
N ARG A 72 16.30 -11.66 1.28
CA ARG A 72 15.15 -12.36 0.71
C ARG A 72 14.70 -11.69 -0.58
N SER A 73 14.85 -12.39 -1.69
CA SER A 73 14.03 -12.19 -2.89
C SER A 73 12.88 -13.19 -2.84
N SER A 74 11.63 -12.71 -2.96
CA SER A 74 10.48 -13.61 -3.08
C SER A 74 10.18 -13.85 -4.55
N THR A 75 10.00 -15.12 -4.94
CA THR A 75 9.57 -15.52 -6.28
C THR A 75 8.08 -15.34 -6.51
N VAL A 76 7.35 -14.88 -5.48
CA VAL A 76 5.89 -14.73 -5.58
C VAL A 76 5.50 -13.57 -6.47
N TRP A 77 6.33 -12.55 -6.65
CA TRP A 77 5.95 -11.33 -7.38
C TRP A 77 5.75 -11.56 -8.88
N ALA A 78 4.95 -10.73 -9.53
CA ALA A 78 4.71 -10.83 -10.98
C ALA A 78 5.98 -10.60 -11.83
N GLN A 79 7.03 -9.97 -11.27
CA GLN A 79 8.30 -9.73 -11.93
C GLN A 79 9.48 -10.04 -10.99
N ASP A 80 10.50 -10.74 -11.49
CA ASP A 80 11.72 -11.14 -10.76
C ASP A 80 12.68 -9.99 -10.42
N LYS A 81 12.22 -8.74 -10.51
CA LYS A 81 13.05 -7.54 -10.31
C LYS A 81 13.07 -7.03 -8.87
N TRP A 82 12.14 -7.49 -8.03
CA TRP A 82 11.95 -6.94 -6.70
C TRP A 82 12.89 -7.60 -5.69
N LYS A 83 13.84 -6.81 -5.18
CA LYS A 83 14.82 -7.25 -4.17
C LYS A 83 14.45 -6.72 -2.80
N GLY A 84 14.42 -7.64 -1.84
CA GLY A 84 14.14 -7.36 -0.45
C GLY A 84 12.64 -7.41 -0.15
N VAL A 85 12.29 -7.90 1.04
CA VAL A 85 10.89 -8.08 1.45
C VAL A 85 10.71 -7.60 2.89
N PHE A 86 9.55 -7.05 3.19
CA PHE A 86 9.11 -6.77 4.55
C PHE A 86 7.70 -7.30 4.78
N LYS A 87 7.38 -7.62 6.03
CA LYS A 87 6.05 -8.09 6.41
C LYS A 87 5.07 -6.93 6.53
N VAL A 88 3.84 -7.17 6.11
CA VAL A 88 2.71 -6.25 6.26
C VAL A 88 1.52 -6.97 6.87
N ARG A 89 0.68 -6.24 7.60
CA ARG A 89 -0.65 -6.70 8.01
C ARG A 89 -1.71 -5.82 7.40
N TRP A 90 -2.59 -6.40 6.60
CA TRP A 90 -3.70 -5.68 6.00
C TRP A 90 -4.76 -5.33 7.04
N ILE A 91 -5.19 -4.07 7.03
CA ILE A 91 -6.20 -3.52 7.97
C ILE A 91 -7.50 -3.26 7.24
N PHE A 92 -7.41 -2.65 6.05
CA PHE A 92 -8.54 -2.40 5.19
C PHE A 92 -8.28 -2.98 3.81
N VAL A 93 -9.28 -3.68 3.30
CA VAL A 93 -9.29 -4.28 1.98
C VAL A 93 -10.59 -3.81 1.31
N ARG A 94 -10.56 -2.63 0.69
CA ARG A 94 -11.74 -1.98 0.09
C ARG A 94 -11.32 -0.89 -0.87
N ASP A 95 -12.14 -0.68 -1.89
CA ASP A 95 -11.89 0.36 -2.87
C ASP A 95 -12.45 1.70 -2.41
N VAL A 96 -11.59 2.71 -2.39
CA VAL A 96 -11.95 4.10 -2.14
C VAL A 96 -11.63 4.90 -3.42
N PRO A 97 -12.66 5.36 -4.15
CA PRO A 97 -12.45 6.10 -5.40
C PRO A 97 -11.63 7.37 -5.20
N ASN A 98 -10.79 7.70 -6.19
CA ASN A 98 -9.98 8.92 -6.16
C ASN A 98 -10.82 10.20 -6.03
N SER A 99 -12.06 10.20 -6.52
CA SER A 99 -12.99 11.33 -6.36
C SER A 99 -13.23 11.71 -4.89
N VAL A 100 -13.23 10.72 -3.99
CA VAL A 100 -13.41 10.91 -2.54
C VAL A 100 -12.14 11.49 -1.91
N LEU A 101 -10.96 11.16 -2.44
CA LEU A 101 -9.66 11.50 -1.84
C LEU A 101 -8.99 12.76 -2.44
N ARG A 102 -9.42 13.22 -3.61
CA ARG A 102 -8.76 14.29 -4.39
C ARG A 102 -8.67 15.64 -3.69
N HIS A 103 -9.50 15.86 -2.67
CA HIS A 103 -9.48 17.08 -1.86
C HIS A 103 -8.28 17.15 -0.91
N ILE A 104 -7.69 16.01 -0.53
CA ILE A 104 -6.50 15.94 0.32
C ILE A 104 -5.27 16.35 -0.50
N LYS A 105 -4.63 17.46 -0.12
CA LYS A 105 -3.44 18.01 -0.80
C LYS A 105 -2.15 17.69 -0.06
N LEU A 106 -1.09 17.43 -0.83
CA LEU A 106 0.25 17.17 -0.30
C LEU A 106 1.00 18.48 -0.02
N ASN A 107 0.72 19.09 1.13
CA ASN A 107 1.33 20.38 1.52
C ASN A 107 2.85 20.30 1.76
N ASN A 108 3.42 19.10 1.87
CA ASN A 108 4.86 18.84 1.93
C ASN A 108 5.54 18.77 0.56
N THR A 109 4.84 19.07 -0.54
CA THR A 109 5.38 19.06 -1.90
C THR A 109 5.20 20.43 -2.55
N GLN A 110 6.13 20.81 -3.44
CA GLN A 110 6.09 22.10 -4.14
C GLN A 110 4.81 22.27 -4.98
N GLU A 111 4.38 21.20 -5.64
CA GLU A 111 3.23 21.22 -6.55
C GLU A 111 1.88 21.16 -5.82
N LYS A 112 1.87 20.84 -4.51
CA LYS A 112 0.67 20.66 -3.67
C LYS A 112 -0.41 19.82 -4.35
N LYS A 113 0.00 18.79 -5.09
CA LYS A 113 -0.91 17.92 -5.84
C LYS A 113 -1.81 17.14 -4.88
N PRO A 114 -2.98 16.66 -5.35
CA PRO A 114 -3.79 15.71 -4.59
C PRO A 114 -3.01 14.46 -4.20
N VAL A 115 -3.38 13.84 -3.08
CA VAL A 115 -2.84 12.53 -2.66
C VAL A 115 -3.01 11.45 -3.74
N THR A 116 -4.04 11.55 -4.58
CA THR A 116 -4.31 10.64 -5.71
C THR A 116 -3.27 10.69 -6.82
N ASN A 117 -2.41 11.72 -6.82
CA ASN A 117 -1.32 11.90 -7.79
C ASN A 117 0.04 11.50 -7.21
N SER A 118 0.06 10.88 -6.04
CA SER A 118 1.27 10.41 -5.37
C SER A 118 2.02 9.37 -6.21
N ARG A 119 3.35 9.45 -6.16
CA ARG A 119 4.23 8.39 -6.65
C ARG A 119 4.42 7.32 -5.57
N ASP A 120 5.01 6.19 -5.96
CA ASP A 120 5.35 5.13 -5.03
C ASP A 120 6.21 5.65 -3.87
N THR A 121 5.91 5.22 -2.65
CA THR A 121 6.54 5.63 -1.38
C THR A 121 6.50 7.13 -1.08
N GLN A 122 5.51 7.85 -1.60
CA GLN A 122 5.24 9.23 -1.20
C GLN A 122 4.85 9.28 0.27
N GLU A 123 5.61 10.02 1.08
CA GLU A 123 5.28 10.24 2.48
C GLU A 123 4.18 11.30 2.63
N LEU A 124 3.21 11.02 3.50
CA LEU A 124 2.12 11.92 3.84
C LEU A 124 2.37 12.56 5.20
N LEU A 125 2.02 13.83 5.32
CA LEU A 125 1.94 14.50 6.62
C LEU A 125 0.85 13.88 7.48
N GLN A 126 0.95 14.10 8.79
CA GLN A 126 0.06 13.50 9.80
C GLN A 126 -1.42 13.74 9.49
N ASP A 127 -1.81 15.00 9.21
CA ASP A 127 -3.20 15.36 8.92
C ASP A 127 -3.75 14.63 7.68
N ALA A 128 -2.95 14.54 6.61
CA ALA A 128 -3.35 13.84 5.39
C ALA A 128 -3.47 12.32 5.62
N GLY A 129 -2.55 11.73 6.38
CA GLY A 129 -2.60 10.30 6.72
C GLY A 129 -3.79 9.94 7.62
N GLN A 130 -4.09 10.77 8.62
CA GLN A 130 -5.24 10.58 9.50
C GLN A 130 -6.56 10.73 8.75
N GLU A 131 -6.66 11.72 7.86
CA GLU A 131 -7.85 11.92 7.04
C GLU A 131 -8.07 10.75 6.07
N MET A 132 -7.00 10.25 5.44
CA MET A 132 -7.07 9.03 4.62
C MET A 132 -7.60 7.84 5.44
N LEU A 133 -7.07 7.59 6.65
CA LEU A 133 -7.57 6.52 7.53
C LEU A 133 -9.04 6.69 7.89
N ARG A 134 -9.46 7.92 8.23
CA ARG A 134 -10.85 8.23 8.57
C ARG A 134 -11.78 7.94 7.39
N ILE A 135 -11.38 8.28 6.17
CA ILE A 135 -12.14 7.97 4.96
C ILE A 135 -12.21 6.46 4.75
N PHE A 136 -11.09 5.74 4.84
CA PHE A 136 -11.09 4.27 4.72
C PHE A 136 -12.01 3.59 5.76
N LEU A 137 -12.03 4.09 7.00
CA LEU A 137 -12.90 3.59 8.06
C LEU A 137 -14.39 3.84 7.76
N THR A 138 -14.74 5.03 7.26
CA THR A 138 -16.14 5.48 7.12
C THR A 138 -16.74 5.25 5.74
N HIS A 139 -15.92 5.00 4.70
CA HIS A 139 -16.42 4.81 3.34
C HIS A 139 -17.25 3.51 3.26
N PRO A 140 -18.51 3.58 2.81
CA PRO A 140 -19.38 2.41 2.69
C PRO A 140 -18.81 1.47 1.62
N ALA A 141 -18.36 0.29 2.03
CA ALA A 141 -17.85 -0.71 1.11
C ALA A 141 -19.00 -1.23 0.22
N ARG A 142 -19.00 -0.87 -1.07
CA ARG A 142 -19.87 -1.52 -2.07
C ARG A 142 -19.18 -2.69 -2.78
N THR A 143 -17.84 -2.72 -2.76
CA THR A 143 -16.98 -3.81 -3.25
C THR A 143 -15.74 -3.89 -2.36
N SER A 144 -15.23 -5.09 -2.12
CA SER A 144 -13.98 -5.33 -1.39
C SER A 144 -13.19 -6.40 -2.12
N LEU A 145 -11.85 -6.35 -2.11
CA LEU A 145 -11.03 -7.43 -2.68
C LEU A 145 -11.29 -8.79 -2.00
N LEU A 146 -12.01 -8.84 -0.86
CA LEU A 146 -12.49 -10.09 -0.27
C LEU A 146 -13.53 -10.79 -1.16
N GLN A 147 -14.30 -10.04 -1.96
CA GLN A 147 -15.22 -10.61 -2.96
C GLN A 147 -14.46 -11.17 -4.17
N ASP A 148 -13.32 -10.57 -4.52
CA ASP A 148 -12.45 -11.06 -5.60
C ASP A 148 -11.55 -12.21 -5.14
N PHE A 149 -11.24 -12.32 -3.85
CA PHE A 149 -10.45 -13.43 -3.29
C PHE A 149 -11.09 -14.80 -3.60
N ILE A 150 -12.42 -14.87 -3.56
CA ILE A 150 -13.20 -16.06 -3.94
C ILE A 150 -13.04 -16.36 -5.43
N TYR A 151 -12.94 -15.34 -6.29
CA TYR A 151 -12.77 -15.51 -7.73
C TYR A 151 -11.37 -16.07 -8.08
N TYR A 152 -10.31 -15.63 -7.38
CA TYR A 152 -8.95 -16.12 -7.63
C TYR A 152 -8.67 -17.54 -7.09
N GLU A 153 -9.31 -17.96 -5.98
CA GLU A 153 -9.21 -19.34 -5.48
C GLU A 153 -9.78 -20.38 -6.47
N VAL A 154 -10.84 -20.02 -7.21
CA VAL A 154 -11.50 -20.92 -8.17
C VAL A 154 -10.64 -21.11 -9.43
N GLY A 155 -9.82 -20.13 -9.81
CA GLY A 155 -8.91 -20.20 -10.96
C GLY A 155 -7.68 -21.09 -10.72
N GLU A 156 -7.12 -21.10 -9.50
CA GLU A 156 -5.98 -21.98 -9.14
C GLU A 156 -6.39 -23.44 -8.93
N SER A 157 -7.68 -23.72 -8.68
CA SER A 157 -8.19 -25.09 -8.46
C SER A 157 -8.45 -25.87 -9.76
N SER A 158 -8.21 -25.27 -10.93
CA SER A 158 -8.48 -25.85 -12.25
C SER A 158 -7.24 -26.03 -13.13
N ILE A 159 -6.04 -26.04 -12.54
CA ILE A 159 -4.77 -26.36 -13.24
C ILE A 159 -4.08 -27.53 -12.53
#